data_AF-A0A1E4G4G4-F1
#
_entry.id   AF-A0A1E4G4G4-F1
#
_cell.length_a   1.000
_cell.length_b   1.000
_cell.length_c   1.000
_cell.angle_alpha   90.00
_cell.angle_beta   90.00
_cell.angle_gamma   90.00
#
_symmetry.space_group_name_H-M   'P 1'
#
loop_
_entity.id
_entity.type
_entity.pdbx_description
1 polymer ?
#
loop_
_entity_poly.entity_id
_entity_poly.type
_entity_poly.pdbx_seq_one_letter_code
_entity_poly.pdbx_strand_id
1 'polypeptide(L)'
;MNHFAFLAAALLATTTLAQARDIDAQIAGFIGAAGFAPADVTALETGLGNLWRNDGGMSPGSTVGPIEKAMLIADTAIPSTRTRTAIAYGEIIQEEDGIALPYSFIEVRHYNLGQVIRAEAVAAYGAENTDEPAAFGLGEHRAWRFVFRPAAGNAAVLIDASSRVIPDAKAKGQDCDSRPCLDPHASLDDQAEWQEIHGKLPTWPPLYPTRSGEISAPAYAISRLAVFGYWANAEAGYYQWTGGEHPEAARGYAPYRFIAIDRDLGQEPAIDTVWRETQLNDDALSAIAFRRQDIAGEVRLMRASESRQPPPAQNHE
;
A
#
# COMPACT_ATOMS: atom_id res chain seq x y z
N MET A 1 -22.65 2.33 62.27
CA MET A 1 -22.71 3.28 61.13
C MET A 1 -21.33 3.33 60.49
N ASN A 2 -21.28 3.16 59.17
CA ASN A 2 -20.18 3.43 58.23
C ASN A 2 -18.97 2.47 58.16
N HIS A 3 -19.14 1.38 57.41
CA HIS A 3 -18.05 0.70 56.70
C HIS A 3 -18.54 0.33 55.29
N PHE A 4 -18.43 1.22 54.30
CA PHE A 4 -18.52 0.86 52.87
C PHE A 4 -18.02 2.02 52.02
N ALA A 5 -16.73 2.03 51.69
CA ALA A 5 -16.17 2.83 50.58
C ALA A 5 -14.71 2.45 50.34
N PHE A 6 -14.41 1.27 49.79
CA PHE A 6 -13.11 0.98 49.14
C PHE A 6 -13.23 -0.33 48.34
N LEU A 7 -13.89 -0.28 47.17
CA LEU A 7 -13.92 -1.39 46.21
C LEU A 7 -14.40 -0.91 44.84
N ALA A 8 -13.72 0.08 44.25
CA ALA A 8 -14.02 0.56 42.90
C ALA A 8 -12.80 1.01 42.08
N ALA A 9 -11.57 0.68 42.51
CA ALA A 9 -10.34 1.11 41.82
C ALA A 9 -9.56 -0.03 41.13
N ALA A 10 -9.98 -1.29 41.26
CA ALA A 10 -9.23 -2.45 40.76
C ALA A 10 -9.72 -3.02 39.41
N LEU A 11 -10.84 -2.54 38.87
CA LEU A 11 -11.44 -3.06 37.62
C LEU A 11 -11.07 -2.27 36.36
N LEU A 12 -10.47 -1.08 36.50
CA LEU A 12 -10.07 -0.23 35.36
C LEU A 12 -8.62 -0.47 34.90
N ALA A 13 -7.78 -1.10 35.72
CA ALA A 13 -6.39 -1.42 35.35
C ALA A 13 -6.25 -2.74 34.57
N THR A 14 -7.28 -3.60 34.60
CA THR A 14 -7.23 -4.92 33.96
C THR A 14 -7.62 -4.90 32.48
N THR A 15 -8.41 -3.91 32.04
CA THR A 15 -8.85 -3.80 30.65
C THR A 15 -7.75 -3.30 29.72
N THR A 16 -6.95 -2.32 30.16
CA THR A 16 -5.85 -1.74 29.39
C THR A 16 -4.72 -2.76 29.14
N LEU A 17 -4.37 -3.57 30.14
CA LEU A 17 -3.36 -4.63 30.01
C LEU A 17 -3.80 -5.78 29.11
N ALA A 18 -5.10 -6.08 29.00
CA ALA A 18 -5.60 -7.14 28.15
C ALA A 18 -5.63 -6.73 26.67
N GLN A 19 -5.99 -5.47 26.36
CA GLN A 19 -6.00 -4.95 24.98
C GLN A 19 -4.60 -4.67 24.44
N ALA A 20 -3.67 -4.15 25.24
CA ALA A 20 -2.27 -4.00 24.83
C ALA A 20 -1.61 -5.36 24.48
N ARG A 21 -1.97 -6.42 25.21
CA ARG A 21 -1.52 -7.79 24.89
C ARG A 21 -2.11 -8.33 23.58
N ASP A 22 -3.26 -7.81 23.14
CA ASP A 22 -3.87 -8.22 21.87
C ASP A 22 -3.12 -7.59 20.70
N ILE A 23 -2.91 -6.26 20.70
CA ILE A 23 -2.21 -5.60 19.58
C ILE A 23 -0.78 -6.12 19.39
N ASP A 24 -0.01 -6.33 20.46
CA ASP A 24 1.34 -6.91 20.39
C ASP A 24 1.32 -8.32 19.77
N ALA A 25 0.31 -9.14 20.10
CA ALA A 25 0.15 -10.47 19.52
C ALA A 25 -0.24 -10.41 18.03
N GLN A 26 -1.09 -9.47 17.64
CA GLN A 26 -1.45 -9.23 16.23
C GLN A 26 -0.22 -8.78 15.43
N ILE A 27 0.58 -7.86 15.96
CA ILE A 27 1.84 -7.40 15.35
C ILE A 27 2.81 -8.58 15.19
N ALA A 28 3.05 -9.34 16.26
CA ALA A 28 3.96 -10.49 16.23
C ALA A 28 3.49 -11.55 15.23
N GLY A 29 2.18 -11.83 15.16
CA GLY A 29 1.61 -12.77 14.20
C GLY A 29 1.72 -12.31 12.76
N PHE A 30 1.52 -11.01 12.50
CA PHE A 30 1.64 -10.43 11.18
C PHE A 30 3.11 -10.39 10.72
N ILE A 31 4.01 -9.83 11.52
CA ILE A 31 5.43 -9.67 11.19
C ILE A 31 6.16 -11.02 11.14
N GLY A 32 5.83 -11.94 12.06
CA GLY A 32 6.47 -13.25 12.23
C GLY A 32 5.92 -14.37 11.34
N ALA A 33 5.17 -14.05 10.29
CA ALA A 33 4.61 -15.08 9.42
C ALA A 33 5.68 -15.89 8.67
N ALA A 34 5.29 -17.11 8.26
CA ALA A 34 6.21 -18.11 7.75
C ALA A 34 7.10 -17.61 6.59
N GLY A 35 8.41 -17.66 6.83
CA GLY A 35 9.45 -17.29 5.88
C GLY A 35 9.80 -15.80 5.86
N PHE A 36 9.11 -14.95 6.63
CA PHE A 36 9.54 -13.56 6.83
C PHE A 36 10.64 -13.50 7.89
N ALA A 37 11.66 -12.70 7.60
CA ALA A 37 12.74 -12.38 8.52
C ALA A 37 12.58 -10.94 9.00
N PRO A 38 12.77 -10.65 10.31
CA PRO A 38 12.75 -9.29 10.84
C PRO A 38 13.72 -8.38 10.09
N ALA A 39 13.32 -7.13 9.88
CA ALA A 39 14.14 -6.09 9.28
C ALA A 39 14.57 -5.06 10.33
N ASP A 40 15.69 -4.39 10.09
CA ASP A 40 16.17 -3.32 10.96
C ASP A 40 15.35 -2.04 10.73
N VAL A 41 14.38 -1.80 11.62
CA VAL A 41 13.51 -0.60 11.59
C VAL A 41 14.31 0.70 11.62
N THR A 42 15.42 0.75 12.36
CA THR A 42 16.24 1.97 12.47
C THR A 42 16.94 2.26 11.15
N ALA A 43 17.48 1.23 10.49
CA ALA A 43 18.07 1.37 9.18
C ALA A 43 17.03 1.78 8.12
N LEU A 44 15.82 1.23 8.18
CA LEU A 44 14.72 1.58 7.29
C LEU A 44 14.28 3.04 7.44
N GLU A 45 14.07 3.51 8.67
CA GLU A 45 13.73 4.91 8.96
C GLU A 45 14.86 5.87 8.56
N THR A 46 16.12 5.48 8.76
CA THR A 46 17.28 6.24 8.27
C THR A 46 17.26 6.35 6.73
N GLY A 47 16.96 5.25 6.05
CA GLY A 47 16.82 5.21 4.59
C GLY A 47 15.70 6.13 4.10
N LEU A 48 14.53 6.09 4.75
CA LEU A 48 13.42 7.02 4.50
C LEU A 48 13.84 8.48 4.72
N GLY A 49 14.57 8.76 5.80
CA GLY A 49 15.11 10.09 6.12
C GLY A 49 15.88 10.73 4.96
N ASN A 50 16.62 9.92 4.19
CA ASN A 50 17.42 10.39 3.04
C ASN A 50 16.58 10.69 1.79
N LEU A 51 15.31 10.30 1.76
CA LEU A 51 14.41 10.54 0.63
C LEU A 51 13.58 11.81 0.78
N TRP A 52 13.47 12.36 1.99
CA TRP A 52 12.63 13.52 2.25
C TRP A 52 13.14 14.78 1.56
N ARG A 53 12.21 15.52 0.96
CA ARG A 53 12.46 16.79 0.25
C ARG A 53 11.76 17.98 0.90
N ASN A 54 10.97 17.74 1.95
CA ASN A 54 10.29 18.79 2.71
C ASN A 54 11.18 19.31 3.85
N ASP A 55 12.12 20.16 3.49
CA ASP A 55 13.10 20.79 4.39
C ASP A 55 12.51 21.92 5.28
N GLY A 56 11.34 22.45 4.94
CA GLY A 56 10.69 23.55 5.67
C GLY A 56 9.83 23.17 6.88
N GLY A 57 9.63 21.88 7.17
CA GLY A 57 8.80 21.40 8.29
C GLY A 57 9.65 20.99 9.51
N MET A 58 9.10 21.09 10.72
CA MET A 58 9.79 20.64 11.95
C MET A 58 10.13 19.14 11.96
N SER A 59 9.45 18.33 11.15
CA SER A 59 9.68 16.88 11.02
C SER A 59 9.48 16.44 9.56
N PRO A 60 10.54 16.29 8.76
CA PRO A 60 10.45 15.80 7.39
C PRO A 60 9.70 14.46 7.30
N GLY A 61 8.89 14.27 6.26
CA GLY A 61 8.04 13.08 6.10
C GLY A 61 6.89 12.91 7.12
N SER A 62 6.63 13.86 8.03
CA SER A 62 5.62 13.68 9.09
C SER A 62 4.18 13.61 8.59
N THR A 63 3.88 14.21 7.44
CA THR A 63 2.53 14.20 6.86
C THR A 63 2.29 13.06 5.88
N VAL A 64 3.34 12.26 5.60
CA VAL A 64 3.32 11.14 4.64
C VAL A 64 2.68 9.91 5.28
N GLY A 65 1.77 9.27 4.55
CA GLY A 65 1.04 8.10 5.01
C GLY A 65 1.88 6.83 5.05
N PRO A 66 1.36 5.77 5.69
CA PRO A 66 2.07 4.51 5.87
C PRO A 66 2.26 3.74 4.55
N ILE A 67 1.34 3.88 3.59
CA ILE A 67 1.38 3.18 2.29
C ILE A 67 2.51 3.75 1.42
N GLU A 68 2.67 5.07 1.39
CA GLU A 68 3.74 5.73 0.66
C GLU A 68 5.10 5.40 1.29
N LYS A 69 5.21 5.39 2.63
CA LYS A 69 6.44 4.98 3.33
C LYS A 69 6.81 3.52 3.02
N ALA A 70 5.83 2.62 3.08
CA ALA A 70 6.02 1.21 2.72
C ALA A 70 6.51 1.06 1.26
N MET A 71 5.91 1.82 0.33
CA MET A 71 6.31 1.78 -1.08
C MET A 71 7.72 2.36 -1.29
N LEU A 72 8.09 3.46 -0.62
CA LEU A 72 9.43 4.03 -0.71
C LEU A 72 10.50 3.01 -0.26
N ILE A 73 10.25 2.28 0.84
CA ILE A 73 11.13 1.21 1.28
C ILE A 73 11.17 0.09 0.24
N ALA A 74 10.01 -0.41 -0.19
CA ALA A 74 9.93 -1.56 -1.09
C ALA A 74 10.55 -1.28 -2.47
N ASP A 75 10.37 -0.08 -3.02
CA ASP A 75 10.89 0.33 -4.33
C ASP A 75 12.42 0.35 -4.33
N THR A 76 13.05 0.83 -3.25
CA THR A 76 14.52 0.84 -3.14
C THR A 76 15.14 -0.55 -2.94
N ALA A 77 14.33 -1.55 -2.59
CA ALA A 77 14.80 -2.91 -2.33
C ALA A 77 15.00 -3.76 -3.61
N ILE A 78 14.47 -3.32 -4.76
CA ILE A 78 14.64 -3.99 -6.05
C ILE A 78 15.20 -2.97 -7.06
N PRO A 79 16.43 -3.16 -7.58
CA PRO A 79 17.02 -2.25 -8.56
C PRO A 79 16.26 -2.13 -9.89
N SER A 80 15.43 -3.11 -10.25
CA SER A 80 14.67 -3.12 -11.49
C SER A 80 13.62 -2.01 -11.55
N THR A 81 13.56 -1.30 -12.67
CA THR A 81 12.49 -0.35 -12.98
C THR A 81 11.26 -1.02 -13.59
N ARG A 82 11.37 -2.26 -14.08
CA ARG A 82 10.27 -3.03 -14.66
C ARG A 82 9.61 -3.91 -13.61
N THR A 83 8.53 -3.44 -13.02
CA THR A 83 7.98 -4.05 -11.81
C THR A 83 6.47 -4.10 -11.78
N ARG A 84 5.94 -5.14 -11.13
CA ARG A 84 4.55 -5.22 -10.66
C ARG A 84 4.55 -5.22 -9.14
N THR A 85 3.67 -4.43 -8.54
CA THR A 85 3.52 -4.33 -7.09
C THR A 85 2.07 -4.53 -6.70
N ALA A 86 1.84 -5.37 -5.68
CA ALA A 86 0.55 -5.52 -5.03
C ALA A 86 0.72 -5.17 -3.54
N ILE A 87 -0.05 -4.20 -3.06
CA ILE A 87 -0.07 -3.75 -1.68
C ILE A 87 -1.43 -4.12 -1.09
N ALA A 88 -1.42 -4.74 0.09
CA ALA A 88 -2.61 -4.99 0.89
C ALA A 88 -2.49 -4.22 2.21
N TYR A 89 -3.52 -3.46 2.55
CA TYR A 89 -3.61 -2.63 3.75
C TYR A 89 -4.80 -3.05 4.60
N GLY A 90 -4.54 -3.32 5.87
CA GLY A 90 -5.52 -3.47 6.93
C GLY A 90 -5.18 -2.53 8.09
N GLU A 91 -6.11 -2.37 9.02
CA GLU A 91 -5.96 -1.44 10.13
C GLU A 91 -6.66 -1.98 11.38
N ILE A 92 -6.04 -1.79 12.53
CA ILE A 92 -6.67 -2.01 13.84
C ILE A 92 -6.74 -0.67 14.55
N ILE A 93 -7.94 -0.27 14.97
CA ILE A 93 -8.13 0.88 15.85
C ILE A 93 -7.98 0.42 17.30
N GLN A 94 -6.94 0.90 17.97
CA GLN A 94 -6.66 0.62 19.38
C GLN A 94 -6.94 1.88 20.20
N GLU A 95 -7.69 1.74 21.30
CA GLU A 95 -7.85 2.83 22.25
C GLU A 95 -6.67 2.84 23.22
N GLU A 96 -5.94 3.96 23.29
CA GLU A 96 -4.85 4.21 24.25
C GLU A 96 -5.11 5.55 24.93
N ASP A 97 -5.22 5.56 26.26
CA ASP A 97 -5.51 6.76 27.07
C ASP A 97 -6.73 7.58 26.58
N GLY A 98 -7.76 6.90 26.07
CA GLY A 98 -8.99 7.52 25.54
C GLY A 98 -8.85 8.10 24.13
N ILE A 99 -7.73 7.83 23.45
CA ILE A 99 -7.46 8.23 22.06
C ILE A 99 -7.50 6.98 21.18
N ALA A 100 -8.31 7.03 20.12
CA ALA A 100 -8.31 6.02 19.08
C ALA A 100 -7.05 6.17 18.20
N LEU A 101 -6.17 5.18 18.25
CA LEU A 101 -4.93 5.12 17.49
C LEU A 101 -4.99 4.02 16.42
N PRO A 102 -4.88 4.37 15.13
CA PRO A 102 -4.82 3.38 14.06
C PRO A 102 -3.42 2.74 13.99
N TYR A 103 -3.39 1.41 14.03
CA TYR A 103 -2.24 0.59 13.65
C TYR A 103 -2.46 0.08 12.23
N SER A 104 -1.64 0.55 11.29
CA SER A 104 -1.68 0.15 9.89
C SER A 104 -0.84 -1.09 9.66
N PHE A 105 -1.42 -2.13 9.08
CA PHE A 105 -0.77 -3.38 8.71
C PHE A 105 -0.68 -3.46 7.19
N ILE A 106 0.54 -3.49 6.66
CA ILE A 106 0.78 -3.39 5.22
C ILE A 106 1.63 -4.54 4.75
N GLU A 107 1.13 -5.31 3.78
CA GLU A 107 1.95 -6.24 3.00
C GLU A 107 2.21 -5.65 1.61
N VAL A 108 3.48 -5.55 1.22
CA VAL A 108 3.89 -5.16 -0.14
C VAL A 108 4.53 -6.36 -0.81
N ARG A 109 3.96 -6.83 -1.93
CA ARG A 109 4.56 -7.84 -2.79
C ARG A 109 5.05 -7.16 -4.07
N HIS A 110 6.37 -7.10 -4.23
CA HIS A 110 7.04 -6.36 -5.29
C HIS A 110 7.83 -7.33 -6.17
N TYR A 111 7.50 -7.38 -7.46
CA TYR A 111 8.04 -8.36 -8.40
C TYR A 111 8.86 -7.67 -9.49
N ASN A 112 10.08 -8.14 -9.71
CA ASN A 112 10.90 -7.79 -10.86
C ASN A 112 10.41 -8.53 -12.12
N LEU A 113 9.83 -7.84 -13.10
CA LEU A 113 9.47 -8.43 -14.40
C LEU A 113 10.57 -8.27 -15.46
N GLY A 114 11.65 -7.55 -15.16
CA GLY A 114 12.77 -7.32 -16.08
C GLY A 114 13.31 -8.61 -16.70
N GLN A 115 13.55 -9.63 -15.87
CA GLN A 115 14.07 -10.91 -16.35
C GLN A 115 13.05 -11.72 -17.16
N VAL A 116 11.76 -11.57 -16.89
CA VAL A 116 10.68 -12.19 -17.69
C VAL A 116 10.64 -11.55 -19.07
N ILE A 117 10.60 -10.22 -19.12
CA ILE A 117 10.58 -9.44 -20.37
C ILE A 117 11.86 -9.71 -21.19
N ARG A 118 13.02 -9.87 -20.54
CA ARG A 118 14.24 -10.27 -21.23
C ARG A 118 14.12 -11.65 -21.84
N ALA A 119 13.59 -12.63 -21.10
CA ALA A 119 13.42 -13.98 -21.62
C ALA A 119 12.49 -14.01 -22.84
N GLU A 120 11.42 -13.20 -22.84
CA GLU A 120 10.55 -13.01 -24.00
C GLU A 120 11.30 -12.38 -25.18
N ALA A 121 12.11 -11.34 -24.93
CA ALA A 121 12.91 -10.69 -25.97
C ALA A 121 13.95 -11.65 -26.59
N VAL A 122 14.64 -12.45 -25.77
CA VAL A 122 15.58 -13.48 -26.27
C VAL A 122 14.86 -14.52 -27.12
N ALA A 123 13.67 -14.95 -26.71
CA ALA A 123 12.87 -15.91 -27.47
C ALA A 123 12.38 -15.34 -28.81
N ALA A 124 12.06 -14.04 -28.86
CA ALA A 124 11.55 -13.37 -30.04
C ALA A 124 12.66 -12.94 -31.03
N TYR A 125 13.79 -12.47 -30.53
CA TYR A 125 14.82 -11.77 -31.33
C TYR A 125 16.20 -12.44 -31.31
N GLY A 126 16.42 -13.46 -30.47
CA GLY A 126 17.73 -14.06 -30.26
C GLY A 126 18.53 -13.36 -29.17
N ALA A 127 19.40 -14.11 -28.49
CA ALA A 127 20.21 -13.58 -27.38
C ALA A 127 21.24 -12.55 -27.87
N GLU A 128 21.75 -12.71 -29.09
CA GLU A 128 22.70 -11.81 -29.75
C GLU A 128 22.11 -10.44 -30.11
N ASN A 129 20.77 -10.34 -30.19
CA ASN A 129 20.05 -9.09 -30.47
C ASN A 129 19.30 -8.56 -29.24
N THR A 130 19.51 -9.15 -28.07
CA THR A 130 18.88 -8.74 -26.81
C THR A 130 19.96 -8.27 -25.84
N ASP A 131 19.72 -7.14 -25.18
CA ASP A 131 20.66 -6.57 -24.22
C ASP A 131 20.94 -7.51 -23.02
N GLU A 132 21.98 -7.21 -22.28
CA GLU A 132 22.40 -7.95 -21.10
C GLU A 132 21.34 -7.90 -19.98
N PRO A 133 21.30 -8.89 -19.07
CA PRO A 133 20.32 -8.94 -17.97
C PRO A 133 20.22 -7.66 -17.14
N ALA A 134 21.34 -6.94 -16.97
CA ALA A 134 21.40 -5.71 -16.21
C ALA A 134 20.57 -4.58 -16.83
N ALA A 135 20.48 -4.49 -18.17
CA ALA A 135 19.71 -3.47 -18.86
C ALA A 135 18.19 -3.60 -18.65
N PHE A 136 17.73 -4.82 -18.34
CA PHE A 136 16.33 -5.12 -18.05
C PHE A 136 15.97 -4.94 -16.56
N GLY A 137 16.97 -4.76 -15.69
CA GLY A 137 16.79 -4.64 -14.25
C GLY A 137 17.05 -5.94 -13.48
N LEU A 138 17.90 -5.84 -12.47
CA LEU A 138 18.23 -6.94 -11.56
C LEU A 138 17.44 -6.84 -10.25
N GLY A 139 17.55 -7.89 -9.43
CA GLY A 139 16.93 -7.97 -8.11
C GLY A 139 15.90 -9.07 -8.04
N GLU A 140 15.78 -9.63 -6.85
CA GLU A 140 14.83 -10.71 -6.54
C GLU A 140 13.46 -10.13 -6.22
N HIS A 141 12.40 -10.86 -6.55
CA HIS A 141 11.06 -10.53 -6.05
C HIS A 141 11.06 -10.51 -4.52
N ARG A 142 10.37 -9.54 -3.91
CA ARG A 142 10.40 -9.34 -2.47
C ARG A 142 9.01 -9.06 -1.93
N ALA A 143 8.69 -9.71 -0.81
CA ALA A 143 7.58 -9.34 0.04
C ALA A 143 8.09 -8.58 1.25
N TRP A 144 7.36 -7.54 1.65
CA TRP A 144 7.56 -6.81 2.88
C TRP A 144 6.28 -6.83 3.71
N ARG A 145 6.43 -6.81 5.02
CA ARG A 145 5.37 -6.54 5.97
C ARG A 145 5.81 -5.41 6.87
N PHE A 146 4.92 -4.45 7.07
CA PHE A 146 5.16 -3.28 7.88
C PHE A 146 4.00 -3.06 8.83
N VAL A 147 4.32 -2.60 10.05
CA VAL A 147 3.35 -2.03 10.97
C VAL A 147 3.72 -0.57 11.22
N PHE A 148 2.76 0.31 10.99
CA PHE A 148 2.89 1.73 11.29
C PHE A 148 1.84 2.17 12.30
N ARG A 149 2.13 3.23 13.05
CA ARG A 149 1.12 3.96 13.84
C ARG A 149 1.43 5.46 13.86
N PRO A 150 0.45 6.34 14.09
CA PRO A 150 0.75 7.75 14.32
C PRO A 150 1.47 7.94 15.66
N ALA A 151 2.48 8.80 15.70
CA ALA A 151 3.20 9.13 16.93
C ALA A 151 3.92 10.48 16.82
N ALA A 152 3.92 11.26 17.90
CA ALA A 152 4.67 12.53 18.00
C ALA A 152 4.45 13.48 16.80
N GLY A 153 3.20 13.64 16.34
CA GLY A 153 2.85 14.50 15.20
C GLY A 153 3.20 13.94 13.82
N ASN A 154 3.71 12.71 13.74
CA ASN A 154 3.86 11.97 12.49
C ASN A 154 2.60 11.16 12.21
N ALA A 155 2.12 11.22 10.97
CA ALA A 155 0.97 10.46 10.49
C ALA A 155 1.23 8.94 10.53
N ALA A 156 2.48 8.52 10.34
CA ALA A 156 2.90 7.13 10.39
C ALA A 156 4.38 7.02 10.80
N VAL A 157 4.65 6.32 11.90
CA VAL A 157 6.00 5.92 12.33
C VAL A 157 6.10 4.40 12.18
N LEU A 158 7.19 3.90 11.59
CA LEU A 158 7.42 2.47 11.46
C LEU A 158 7.69 1.86 12.83
N ILE A 159 6.88 0.88 13.22
CA ILE A 159 6.98 0.19 14.50
C ILE A 159 7.72 -1.13 14.33
N ASP A 160 7.36 -1.89 13.30
CA ASP A 160 7.98 -3.17 13.02
C ASP A 160 7.95 -3.47 11.53
N ALA A 161 8.91 -4.26 11.07
CA ALA A 161 9.05 -4.65 9.69
C ALA A 161 9.66 -6.05 9.55
N SER A 162 9.19 -6.79 8.57
CA SER A 162 9.84 -8.01 8.11
C SER A 162 9.83 -8.11 6.59
N SER A 163 10.75 -8.90 6.04
CA SER A 163 10.81 -9.12 4.60
C SER A 163 11.10 -10.57 4.26
N ARG A 164 10.78 -10.93 3.02
CA ARG A 164 11.08 -12.23 2.46
C ARG A 164 11.36 -12.12 0.97
N VAL A 165 12.37 -12.83 0.49
CA VAL A 165 12.58 -13.08 -0.94
C VAL A 165 11.52 -14.06 -1.44
N ILE A 166 10.80 -13.71 -2.51
CA ILE A 166 9.84 -14.59 -3.17
C ILE A 166 10.59 -15.34 -4.29
N PRO A 167 10.78 -16.67 -4.19
CA PRO A 167 11.45 -17.41 -5.25
C PRO A 167 10.66 -17.37 -6.56
N ASP A 168 11.33 -17.34 -7.71
CA ASP A 168 10.71 -17.30 -9.05
C ASP A 168 9.63 -18.36 -9.24
N ALA A 169 9.90 -19.59 -8.77
CA ALA A 169 8.94 -20.69 -8.87
C ALA A 169 7.63 -20.42 -8.11
N LYS A 170 7.69 -19.71 -6.98
CA LYS A 170 6.49 -19.27 -6.25
C LYS A 170 5.83 -18.06 -6.92
N ALA A 171 6.62 -17.09 -7.36
CA ALA A 171 6.12 -15.89 -8.00
C ALA A 171 5.30 -16.20 -9.27
N LYS A 172 5.69 -17.21 -10.06
CA LYS A 172 4.94 -17.68 -11.25
C LYS A 172 3.50 -18.12 -10.96
N GLY A 173 3.24 -18.66 -9.76
CA GLY A 173 1.92 -19.14 -9.37
C GLY A 173 1.11 -18.16 -8.53
N GLN A 174 1.59 -16.93 -8.34
CA GLN A 174 0.94 -15.95 -7.49
C GLN A 174 0.00 -15.02 -8.27
N ASP A 175 -1.06 -14.64 -7.58
CA ASP A 175 -2.05 -13.67 -8.04
C ASP A 175 -1.77 -12.27 -7.47
N CYS A 176 -1.87 -11.27 -8.34
CA CYS A 176 -1.67 -9.86 -8.12
C CYS A 176 -2.94 -9.09 -8.50
N ASP A 177 -4.00 -9.32 -7.71
CA ASP A 177 -5.32 -8.72 -7.86
C ASP A 177 -6.05 -9.23 -9.11
N SER A 178 -6.32 -10.53 -9.13
CA SER A 178 -6.96 -11.25 -10.25
C SER A 178 -6.13 -11.30 -11.54
N ARG A 179 -4.81 -11.08 -11.42
CA ARG A 179 -3.85 -11.08 -12.54
C ARG A 179 -2.60 -11.87 -12.15
N PRO A 180 -1.99 -12.66 -13.05
CA PRO A 180 -0.73 -13.31 -12.74
C PRO A 180 0.37 -12.29 -12.39
N CYS A 181 1.11 -12.52 -11.30
CA CYS A 181 2.12 -11.56 -10.86
C CYS A 181 3.31 -11.41 -11.83
N LEU A 182 3.61 -12.44 -12.62
CA LEU A 182 4.76 -12.47 -13.54
C LEU A 182 4.37 -12.44 -15.03
N ASP A 183 3.12 -12.12 -15.36
CA ASP A 183 2.70 -11.90 -16.75
C ASP A 183 2.80 -10.40 -17.09
N PRO A 184 3.77 -9.95 -17.90
CA PRO A 184 3.92 -8.54 -18.25
C PRO A 184 2.76 -8.00 -19.10
N HIS A 185 1.95 -8.87 -19.71
CA HIS A 185 0.84 -8.49 -20.59
C HIS A 185 -0.52 -8.44 -19.88
N ALA A 186 -0.60 -8.94 -18.64
CA ALA A 186 -1.84 -8.88 -17.87
C ALA A 186 -2.22 -7.43 -17.53
N SER A 187 -3.32 -6.93 -18.09
CA SER A 187 -3.73 -5.52 -17.97
C SER A 187 -4.65 -5.27 -16.76
N LEU A 188 -4.62 -4.03 -16.23
CA LEU A 188 -5.62 -3.52 -15.28
C LEU A 188 -6.94 -3.15 -15.97
N ASP A 189 -7.00 -3.11 -17.31
CA ASP A 189 -8.21 -2.76 -18.06
C ASP A 189 -9.36 -3.75 -17.83
N ASP A 190 -9.04 -5.03 -17.71
CA ASP A 190 -10.05 -6.09 -17.53
C ASP A 190 -10.53 -6.24 -16.08
N GLN A 191 -9.95 -5.49 -15.13
CA GLN A 191 -10.33 -5.60 -13.71
C GLN A 191 -11.67 -4.95 -13.39
N ALA A 192 -12.07 -3.92 -14.14
CA ALA A 192 -13.29 -3.17 -13.88
C ALA A 192 -13.78 -2.39 -15.11
N GLU A 193 -15.04 -1.99 -15.10
CA GLU A 193 -15.58 -1.04 -16.08
C GLU A 193 -15.13 0.38 -15.73
N TRP A 194 -13.96 0.77 -16.22
CA TRP A 194 -13.35 2.06 -15.93
C TRP A 194 -14.11 3.22 -16.59
N GLN A 195 -14.39 4.24 -15.78
CA GLN A 195 -14.94 5.52 -16.22
C GLN A 195 -13.88 6.60 -16.05
N GLU A 196 -13.50 7.25 -17.15
CA GLU A 196 -12.57 8.38 -17.10
C GLU A 196 -13.20 9.57 -16.36
N ILE A 197 -12.40 10.21 -15.51
CA ILE A 197 -12.77 11.41 -14.78
C ILE A 197 -11.91 12.57 -15.28
N HIS A 198 -12.57 13.58 -15.80
CA HIS A 198 -11.92 14.83 -16.15
C HIS A 198 -11.74 15.71 -14.90
N GLY A 199 -10.53 16.22 -14.70
CA GLY A 199 -10.24 17.10 -13.60
C GLY A 199 -8.75 17.34 -13.43
N LYS A 200 -8.40 18.26 -12.53
CA LYS A 200 -7.04 18.46 -12.07
C LYS A 200 -6.98 18.15 -10.58
N LEU A 201 -6.10 17.23 -10.21
CA LEU A 201 -5.81 16.97 -8.80
C LEU A 201 -5.01 18.14 -8.21
N PRO A 202 -5.32 18.60 -6.98
CA PRO A 202 -4.56 19.64 -6.29
C PRO A 202 -3.06 19.33 -6.28
N THR A 203 -2.19 20.33 -6.28
CA THR A 203 -0.74 20.14 -6.22
C THR A 203 -0.18 20.62 -4.89
N TRP A 204 0.91 19.99 -4.44
CA TRP A 204 1.62 20.34 -3.21
C TRP A 204 3.13 20.28 -3.46
N PRO A 205 3.95 20.96 -2.62
CA PRO A 205 5.41 20.84 -2.70
C PRO A 205 5.88 19.37 -2.59
N PRO A 206 6.89 18.94 -3.36
CA PRO A 206 7.42 17.59 -3.29
C PRO A 206 7.87 17.20 -1.87
N LEU A 207 7.33 16.11 -1.34
CA LEU A 207 7.74 15.57 -0.03
C LEU A 207 8.89 14.55 -0.14
N TYR A 208 9.02 13.92 -1.31
CA TYR A 208 9.99 12.87 -1.67
C TYR A 208 10.12 12.85 -3.21
N PRO A 209 10.98 11.99 -3.83
CA PRO A 209 11.09 11.93 -5.29
C PRO A 209 9.73 11.68 -5.96
N THR A 210 9.35 12.56 -6.89
CA THR A 210 8.05 12.48 -7.58
C THR A 210 8.13 11.79 -8.94
N ARG A 211 9.35 11.54 -9.45
CA ARG A 211 9.61 10.96 -10.77
C ARG A 211 10.63 9.82 -10.67
N SER A 212 10.46 8.82 -11.53
CA SER A 212 11.41 7.75 -11.80
C SER A 212 11.66 7.74 -13.31
N GLY A 213 12.73 8.38 -13.77
CA GLY A 213 12.91 8.67 -15.19
C GLY A 213 11.83 9.62 -15.71
N GLU A 214 11.13 9.21 -16.76
CA GLU A 214 10.12 10.02 -17.46
C GLU A 214 8.71 9.92 -16.84
N ILE A 215 8.49 8.94 -15.96
CA ILE A 215 7.20 8.65 -15.33
C ILE A 215 7.18 9.02 -13.84
N SER A 216 5.99 9.01 -13.25
CA SER A 216 5.82 9.19 -11.81
C SER A 216 6.52 8.09 -10.99
N ALA A 217 7.12 8.46 -9.87
CA ALA A 217 7.60 7.49 -8.89
C ALA A 217 6.39 6.76 -8.24
N PRO A 218 6.51 5.47 -7.87
CA PRO A 218 5.38 4.69 -7.32
C PRO A 218 4.71 5.32 -6.10
N ALA A 219 5.50 5.75 -5.10
CA ALA A 219 4.96 6.41 -3.90
C ALA A 219 4.21 7.71 -4.25
N TYR A 220 4.68 8.45 -5.25
CA TYR A 220 4.01 9.66 -5.71
C TYR A 220 2.68 9.31 -6.39
N ALA A 221 2.63 8.30 -7.27
CA ALA A 221 1.39 7.84 -7.88
C ALA A 221 0.34 7.42 -6.83
N ILE A 222 0.77 6.72 -5.76
CA ILE A 222 -0.07 6.39 -4.60
C ILE A 222 -0.64 7.65 -3.95
N SER A 223 0.18 8.64 -3.62
CA SER A 223 -0.30 9.88 -2.97
C SER A 223 -1.29 10.67 -3.83
N ARG A 224 -1.16 10.62 -5.16
CA ARG A 224 -2.13 11.25 -6.08
C ARG A 224 -3.49 10.56 -5.98
N LEU A 225 -3.52 9.23 -5.92
CA LEU A 225 -4.77 8.48 -5.71
C LEU A 225 -5.31 8.65 -4.30
N ALA A 226 -4.44 8.73 -3.29
CA ALA A 226 -4.84 9.00 -1.91
C ALA A 226 -5.62 10.32 -1.80
N VAL A 227 -5.13 11.39 -2.46
CA VAL A 227 -5.86 12.67 -2.54
C VAL A 227 -7.12 12.56 -3.40
N PHE A 228 -7.05 11.83 -4.52
CA PHE A 228 -8.19 11.69 -5.41
C PHE A 228 -9.40 11.00 -4.77
N GLY A 229 -9.15 9.96 -3.97
CA GLY A 229 -10.19 9.24 -3.23
C GLY A 229 -10.33 9.65 -1.76
N TYR A 230 -9.82 10.83 -1.38
CA TYR A 230 -10.03 11.45 -0.06
C TYR A 230 -9.44 10.71 1.16
N TRP A 231 -8.45 9.83 0.95
CA TRP A 231 -7.63 9.22 2.02
C TRP A 231 -6.46 10.11 2.47
N ALA A 232 -6.22 11.17 1.71
CA ALA A 232 -5.34 12.28 2.06
C ALA A 232 -5.97 13.60 1.62
N ASN A 233 -5.58 14.71 2.26
CA ASN A 233 -6.02 16.05 1.91
C ASN A 233 -4.86 16.85 1.27
N ALA A 234 -5.19 17.73 0.33
CA ALA A 234 -4.29 18.71 -0.29
C ALA A 234 -4.88 20.13 -0.49
N GLU A 235 -6.04 20.43 0.10
CA GLU A 235 -6.87 21.63 -0.12
C GLU A 235 -6.18 22.94 0.28
N ALA A 236 -5.31 22.91 1.27
CA ALA A 236 -4.55 24.08 1.72
C ALA A 236 -3.11 24.12 1.17
N GLY A 237 -2.86 23.40 0.06
CA GLY A 237 -1.56 23.38 -0.62
C GLY A 237 -0.49 22.53 0.06
N TYR A 238 -0.85 21.80 1.13
CA TYR A 238 0.00 20.83 1.80
C TYR A 238 -0.66 19.45 1.78
N TYR A 239 0.14 18.41 1.56
CA TYR A 239 -0.33 17.03 1.65
C TYR A 239 -0.40 16.59 3.11
N GLN A 240 -1.52 15.98 3.48
CA GLN A 240 -1.73 15.37 4.79
C GLN A 240 -2.46 14.04 4.65
N TRP A 241 -1.83 12.96 5.10
CA TRP A 241 -2.50 11.67 5.26
C TRP A 241 -3.61 11.77 6.31
N THR A 242 -4.80 11.27 5.97
CA THR A 242 -5.96 11.22 6.88
C THR A 242 -6.42 9.79 7.15
N GLY A 243 -6.04 8.81 6.33
CA GLY A 243 -6.44 7.41 6.46
C GLY A 243 -7.79 7.07 5.82
N GLY A 244 -8.63 8.09 5.64
CA GLY A 244 -10.03 7.97 5.25
C GLY A 244 -10.89 7.30 6.32
N GLU A 245 -12.05 6.80 5.91
CA GLU A 245 -12.98 6.12 6.80
C GLU A 245 -12.53 4.69 7.11
N HIS A 246 -12.61 4.29 8.39
CA HIS A 246 -12.39 2.92 8.82
C HIS A 246 -13.67 2.08 8.59
N PRO A 247 -13.60 0.96 7.84
CA PRO A 247 -14.74 0.09 7.63
C PRO A 247 -15.28 -0.55 8.92
N GLU A 248 -16.59 -0.47 9.17
CA GLU A 248 -17.26 -1.15 10.29
C GLU A 248 -17.15 -2.68 10.20
N ALA A 249 -17.02 -3.19 8.97
CA ALA A 249 -16.85 -4.62 8.71
C ALA A 249 -15.40 -5.11 8.86
N ALA A 250 -14.41 -4.22 8.98
CA ALA A 250 -13.01 -4.62 9.16
C ALA A 250 -12.81 -5.42 10.45
N ARG A 251 -11.99 -6.47 10.38
CA ARG A 251 -11.73 -7.37 11.51
C ARG A 251 -10.23 -7.64 11.64
N GLY A 252 -9.67 -7.31 12.80
CA GLY A 252 -8.22 -7.43 13.03
C GLY A 252 -7.44 -6.71 11.95
N TYR A 253 -6.30 -7.28 11.53
CA TYR A 253 -5.49 -6.73 10.44
C TYR A 253 -5.90 -7.19 9.04
N ALA A 254 -7.09 -7.79 8.88
CA ALA A 254 -7.54 -8.26 7.56
C ALA A 254 -7.57 -7.09 6.56
N PRO A 255 -6.96 -7.24 5.38
CA PRO A 255 -6.86 -6.13 4.44
C PRO A 255 -8.22 -5.83 3.82
N TYR A 256 -8.50 -4.54 3.67
CA TYR A 256 -9.67 -4.03 2.97
C TYR A 256 -9.32 -3.02 1.87
N ARG A 257 -8.08 -2.55 1.86
CA ARG A 257 -7.55 -1.61 0.87
C ARG A 257 -6.42 -2.27 0.09
N PHE A 258 -6.46 -2.15 -1.22
CA PHE A 258 -5.53 -2.80 -2.14
C PHE A 258 -4.98 -1.80 -3.14
N ILE A 259 -3.68 -1.83 -3.38
CA ILE A 259 -3.03 -0.99 -4.38
C ILE A 259 -2.27 -1.88 -5.35
N ALA A 260 -2.55 -1.76 -6.64
CA ALA A 260 -1.81 -2.43 -7.70
C ALA A 260 -1.00 -1.38 -8.49
N ILE A 261 0.26 -1.69 -8.81
CA ILE A 261 1.14 -0.81 -9.59
C ILE A 261 1.87 -1.63 -10.63
N ASP A 262 1.71 -1.26 -11.89
CA ASP A 262 2.53 -1.74 -13.00
C ASP A 262 3.44 -0.59 -13.47
N ARG A 263 4.76 -0.84 -13.52
CA ARG A 263 5.77 0.15 -13.91
C ARG A 263 6.63 -0.39 -15.05
N ASP A 264 6.71 0.37 -16.14
CA ASP A 264 7.54 0.13 -17.33
C ASP A 264 7.43 -1.31 -17.88
N LEU A 265 6.22 -1.84 -17.94
CA LEU A 265 5.96 -3.18 -18.50
C LEU A 265 5.74 -3.16 -20.02
N GLY A 266 5.43 -1.99 -20.59
CA GLY A 266 5.25 -1.78 -22.03
C GLY A 266 6.53 -1.30 -22.74
N GLN A 267 6.35 -0.84 -23.99
CA GLN A 267 7.44 -0.24 -24.77
C GLN A 267 7.70 1.22 -24.42
N GLU A 268 6.63 1.96 -24.10
CA GLU A 268 6.72 3.35 -23.66
C GLU A 268 6.87 3.42 -22.13
N PRO A 269 7.60 4.42 -21.60
CA PRO A 269 7.62 4.69 -20.17
C PRO A 269 6.19 4.89 -19.64
N ALA A 270 5.79 4.03 -18.70
CA ALA A 270 4.44 4.00 -18.20
C ALA A 270 4.37 3.57 -16.73
N ILE A 271 3.48 4.20 -15.97
CA ILE A 271 3.02 3.69 -14.68
C ILE A 271 1.51 3.70 -14.62
N ASP A 272 0.95 2.54 -14.25
CA ASP A 272 -0.48 2.34 -14.05
C ASP A 272 -0.71 1.92 -12.61
N THR A 273 -1.48 2.71 -11.88
CA THR A 273 -1.71 2.54 -10.44
C THR A 273 -3.20 2.47 -10.18
N VAL A 274 -3.65 1.44 -9.47
CA VAL A 274 -5.03 1.26 -9.01
C VAL A 274 -5.04 1.27 -7.49
N TRP A 275 -6.01 1.97 -6.91
CA TRP A 275 -6.37 1.93 -5.51
C TRP A 275 -7.79 1.40 -5.40
N ARG A 276 -7.97 0.27 -4.72
CA ARG A 276 -9.27 -0.38 -4.51
C ARG A 276 -9.58 -0.48 -3.03
N GLU A 277 -10.77 -0.03 -2.66
CA GLU A 277 -11.35 -0.26 -1.34
C GLU A 277 -12.42 -1.34 -1.41
N THR A 278 -12.48 -2.15 -0.37
CA THR A 278 -13.50 -3.15 -0.13
C THR A 278 -14.10 -2.92 1.26
N GLN A 279 -15.16 -3.64 1.60
CA GLN A 279 -15.82 -3.54 2.91
C GLN A 279 -16.42 -2.16 3.21
N LEU A 280 -16.81 -1.40 2.19
CA LEU A 280 -17.34 -0.05 2.35
C LEU A 280 -18.52 0.02 3.34
N ASN A 281 -18.59 1.12 4.11
CA ASN A 281 -19.72 1.47 4.99
C ASN A 281 -20.97 1.94 4.21
N ASP A 282 -20.98 1.69 2.90
CA ASP A 282 -22.09 1.97 1.99
C ASP A 282 -22.93 0.69 1.81
N ASP A 283 -24.24 0.82 1.80
CA ASP A 283 -25.17 -0.31 1.67
C ASP A 283 -25.33 -0.78 0.20
N ALA A 284 -25.11 0.11 -0.76
CA ALA A 284 -25.26 -0.13 -2.19
C ALA A 284 -23.96 -0.65 -2.86
N LEU A 285 -22.79 -0.30 -2.33
CA LEU A 285 -21.49 -0.64 -2.92
C LEU A 285 -20.75 -1.73 -2.14
N SER A 286 -20.12 -2.65 -2.88
CA SER A 286 -19.23 -3.68 -2.32
C SER A 286 -17.75 -3.29 -2.42
N ALA A 287 -17.40 -2.53 -3.46
CA ALA A 287 -16.06 -1.99 -3.68
C ALA A 287 -16.09 -0.71 -4.51
N ILE A 288 -15.06 0.12 -4.35
CA ILE A 288 -14.75 1.25 -5.23
C ILE A 288 -13.28 1.19 -5.63
N ALA A 289 -12.97 1.61 -6.83
CA ALA A 289 -11.61 1.69 -7.32
C ALA A 289 -11.33 3.02 -8.01
N PHE A 290 -10.10 3.51 -7.84
CA PHE A 290 -9.57 4.67 -8.53
C PHE A 290 -8.30 4.27 -9.24
N ARG A 291 -8.11 4.74 -10.47
CA ARG A 291 -6.97 4.40 -11.30
C ARG A 291 -6.31 5.65 -11.83
N ARG A 292 -4.99 5.65 -11.82
CA ARG A 292 -4.14 6.68 -12.42
C ARG A 292 -3.20 6.00 -13.40
N GLN A 293 -3.31 6.38 -14.66
CA GLN A 293 -2.34 6.05 -15.70
C GLN A 293 -1.48 7.27 -16.00
N ASP A 294 -0.18 7.06 -16.16
CA ASP A 294 0.81 8.05 -16.61
C ASP A 294 1.66 7.40 -17.68
N ILE A 295 1.38 7.73 -18.94
CA ILE A 295 1.98 7.11 -20.13
C ILE A 295 2.51 8.24 -21.00
N ALA A 296 3.82 8.24 -21.29
CA ALA A 296 4.46 9.26 -22.11
C ALA A 296 4.12 10.72 -21.70
N GLY A 297 3.90 10.95 -20.40
CA GLY A 297 3.56 12.26 -19.83
C GLY A 297 2.06 12.63 -19.85
N GLU A 298 1.20 11.80 -20.42
CA GLU A 298 -0.25 11.96 -20.33
C GLU A 298 -0.79 11.26 -19.08
N VAL A 299 -1.51 12.01 -18.24
CA VAL A 299 -2.13 11.47 -17.01
C VAL A 299 -3.63 11.32 -17.19
N ARG A 300 -4.12 10.09 -17.05
CA ARG A 300 -5.56 9.77 -17.05
C ARG A 300 -5.99 9.31 -15.67
N LEU A 301 -7.13 9.82 -15.21
CA LEU A 301 -7.75 9.44 -13.95
C LEU A 301 -9.05 8.73 -14.26
N MET A 302 -9.29 7.61 -13.59
CA MET A 302 -10.48 6.81 -13.78
C MET A 302 -11.03 6.34 -12.44
N ARG A 303 -12.31 5.97 -12.43
CA ARG A 303 -12.95 5.26 -11.32
C ARG A 303 -13.72 4.05 -11.81
N ALA A 304 -13.98 3.13 -10.90
CA ALA A 304 -14.97 2.08 -11.05
C ALA A 304 -15.65 1.81 -9.70
N SER A 305 -16.81 1.17 -9.75
CA SER A 305 -17.58 0.79 -8.56
C SER A 305 -18.27 -0.54 -8.78
N GLU A 306 -18.30 -1.37 -7.76
CA GLU A 306 -19.00 -2.66 -7.76
C GLU A 306 -20.22 -2.57 -6.85
N SER A 307 -21.39 -2.97 -7.37
CA SER A 307 -22.61 -3.00 -6.57
C SER A 307 -22.60 -4.20 -5.61
N ARG A 308 -23.24 -4.03 -4.47
CA ARG A 308 -23.57 -5.15 -3.59
C ARG A 308 -24.76 -5.88 -4.23
N GLN A 309 -24.57 -7.12 -4.66
CA GLN A 309 -25.71 -7.91 -5.12
C GLN A 309 -26.69 -8.09 -3.95
N PRO A 310 -28.00 -7.88 -4.17
CA PRO A 310 -28.98 -8.21 -3.13
C PRO A 310 -28.89 -9.70 -2.83
N PRO A 311 -29.11 -10.12 -1.57
CA PRO A 311 -29.17 -11.55 -1.26
C PRO A 311 -30.20 -12.22 -2.18
N PRO A 312 -29.94 -13.46 -2.65
CA PRO A 312 -30.90 -14.17 -3.48
C PRO A 312 -32.23 -14.20 -2.74
N ALA A 313 -33.32 -13.87 -3.44
CA ALA A 313 -34.65 -13.88 -2.87
C ALA A 313 -34.88 -15.25 -2.19
N GLN A 314 -35.13 -15.24 -0.89
CA GLN A 314 -35.56 -16.44 -0.20
C GLN A 314 -36.93 -16.79 -0.79
N ASN A 315 -36.96 -17.79 -1.67
CA ASN A 315 -38.20 -18.42 -2.08
C ASN A 315 -38.79 -19.06 -0.83
N HIS A 316 -39.76 -18.39 -0.22
CA HIS A 316 -40.66 -19.01 0.73
C HIS A 316 -41.55 -19.98 -0.07
N GLU A 317 -41.14 -21.24 -0.13
CA GLU A 317 -42.04 -22.36 -0.39
C GLU A 317 -42.72 -22.80 0.91
#